data_AF-A0A3N5UQM8-F1
#
_entry.id   AF-A0A3N5UQM8-F1
#
_cell.length_a   1.000
_cell.length_b   1.000
_cell.length_c   1.000
_cell.angle_alpha   90.00
_cell.angle_beta   90.00
_cell.angle_gamma   90.00
#
_symmetry.space_group_name_H-M   'P 1'
#
loop_
_entity.id
_entity.type
_entity.pdbx_description
1 polymer ?
#
loop_
_entity_poly.entity_id
_entity_poly.type
_entity_poly.pdbx_seq_one_letter_code
_entity_poly.pdbx_strand_id
1 'polypeptide(L)'
;MGTNKELDTLVIADSGLKLGAGAGTAVTATAAELNLLDGCPASVTFVVGAENTTNGTINVTMQLKDGTGADIAVRGSVFAYLSNDANGDSLITTAPSSGWAIGTDGLLIPVVTNKAAQLVSESDGDIDVTLTEAGALTCYLIAVLPHGKLNASGAITFAP
;
A
#
# COMPACT_ATOMS: atom_id res chain seq x y z
N MET A 1 29.52 15.01 -32.62
CA MET A 1 29.63 15.04 -31.14
C MET A 1 31.09 15.26 -30.80
N GLY A 2 31.43 16.45 -30.32
CA GLY A 2 32.80 16.78 -29.90
C GLY A 2 33.07 16.30 -28.47
N THR A 3 34.35 16.09 -28.15
CA THR A 3 34.94 15.74 -26.85
C THR A 3 33.98 15.89 -25.65
N ASN A 4 33.48 14.75 -25.17
CA ASN A 4 32.27 14.60 -24.36
C ASN A 4 32.29 15.34 -23.01
N LYS A 5 31.23 16.11 -22.72
CA LYS A 5 30.92 16.77 -21.43
C LYS A 5 29.41 16.62 -21.17
N GLU A 6 29.05 15.43 -20.69
CA GLU A 6 27.77 14.91 -20.14
C GLU A 6 26.50 15.78 -20.31
N LEU A 7 25.64 15.40 -21.27
CA LEU A 7 24.26 15.85 -21.56
C LEU A 7 23.56 16.82 -20.58
N ASP A 8 23.34 18.08 -21.00
CA ASP A 8 22.56 19.10 -20.25
C ASP A 8 21.05 19.05 -20.53
N THR A 9 20.65 18.78 -21.77
CA THR A 9 19.23 18.58 -22.14
C THR A 9 19.15 17.61 -23.31
N LEU A 10 18.30 16.58 -23.20
CA LEU A 10 18.04 15.63 -24.28
C LEU A 10 16.76 16.00 -25.02
N VAL A 11 16.91 16.76 -26.11
CA VAL A 11 15.79 17.11 -27.01
C VAL A 11 15.74 16.10 -28.16
N ILE A 12 14.63 15.36 -28.27
CA ILE A 12 14.46 14.34 -29.33
C ILE A 12 13.32 14.77 -30.26
N ALA A 13 13.62 14.94 -31.54
CA ALA A 13 12.62 15.28 -32.56
C ALA A 13 11.80 14.04 -32.96
N ASP A 14 10.47 14.17 -32.93
CA ASP A 14 9.42 13.36 -33.57
C ASP A 14 9.39 11.83 -33.33
N SER A 15 10.41 11.24 -32.69
CA SER A 15 10.58 9.77 -32.57
C SER A 15 10.69 9.24 -31.14
N GLY A 16 10.55 10.09 -30.12
CA GLY A 16 10.55 9.72 -28.70
C GLY A 16 11.90 9.24 -28.14
N LEU A 17 11.97 9.04 -26.83
CA LEU A 17 13.18 8.53 -26.17
C LEU A 17 13.37 7.04 -26.46
N LYS A 18 14.57 6.64 -26.90
CA LYS A 18 14.93 5.23 -27.11
C LYS A 18 16.04 4.81 -26.16
N LEU A 19 15.88 3.67 -25.49
CA LEU A 19 16.88 3.10 -24.58
C LEU A 19 17.56 1.87 -25.21
N GLY A 20 18.90 1.81 -25.14
CA GLY A 20 19.70 0.70 -25.70
C GLY A 20 20.41 1.02 -27.02
N ALA A 21 21.30 0.12 -27.46
CA ALA A 21 22.05 0.26 -28.72
C ALA A 21 21.22 -0.17 -29.95
N GLY A 22 21.57 0.32 -31.14
CA GLY A 22 20.90 -0.06 -32.39
C GLY A 22 19.50 0.54 -32.52
N ALA A 23 18.48 -0.29 -32.76
CA ALA A 23 17.11 0.18 -32.92
C ALA A 23 16.48 0.73 -31.62
N GLY A 24 17.04 0.37 -30.45
CA GLY A 24 16.59 0.78 -29.12
C GLY A 24 15.15 0.34 -28.77
N THR A 25 14.78 0.47 -27.50
CA THR A 25 13.39 0.33 -27.03
C THR A 25 12.79 1.72 -26.88
N ALA A 26 11.73 2.02 -27.62
CA ALA A 26 11.02 3.29 -27.48
C ALA A 26 10.35 3.37 -26.11
N VAL A 27 10.62 4.44 -25.36
CA VAL A 27 9.87 4.85 -24.18
C VAL A 27 8.58 5.47 -24.69
N THR A 28 7.48 4.74 -24.55
CA THR A 28 6.16 5.17 -25.01
C THR A 28 5.37 5.93 -23.96
N ALA A 29 5.88 6.00 -22.72
CA ALA A 29 5.25 6.79 -21.66
C ALA A 29 5.37 8.29 -21.98
N THR A 30 4.23 8.97 -21.97
CA THR A 30 4.14 10.42 -22.01
C THR A 30 4.67 11.02 -20.70
N ALA A 31 5.04 12.31 -20.72
CA ALA A 31 5.43 13.01 -19.49
C ALA A 31 4.30 13.01 -18.43
N ALA A 32 3.04 13.01 -18.87
CA ALA A 32 1.89 12.91 -17.97
C ALA A 32 1.78 11.53 -17.32
N GLU A 33 2.02 10.44 -18.08
CA GLU A 33 2.02 9.07 -17.53
C GLU A 33 3.19 8.82 -16.57
N LEU A 34 4.37 9.41 -16.83
CA LEU A 34 5.50 9.35 -15.90
C LEU A 34 5.23 10.12 -14.60
N ASN A 35 4.64 11.31 -14.68
CA ASN A 35 4.35 12.14 -13.51
C ASN A 35 3.10 11.69 -12.75
N LEU A 36 2.22 10.87 -13.34
CA LEU A 36 1.02 10.37 -12.68
C LEU A 36 1.33 9.35 -11.57
N LEU A 37 2.50 8.71 -11.63
CA LEU A 37 2.97 7.78 -10.60
C LEU A 37 3.63 8.49 -9.42
N ASP A 38 3.88 9.80 -9.50
CA ASP A 38 4.42 10.60 -8.40
C ASP A 38 3.37 10.71 -7.28
N GLY A 39 3.71 10.19 -6.09
CA GLY A 39 2.79 10.12 -4.94
C GLY A 39 1.75 8.99 -4.98
N CYS A 40 1.79 8.09 -5.97
CA CYS A 40 0.94 6.89 -5.99
C CYS A 40 1.44 5.85 -4.96
N PRO A 41 0.56 5.20 -4.17
CA PRO A 41 0.97 4.08 -3.33
C PRO A 41 1.58 2.96 -4.18
N ALA A 42 2.80 2.54 -3.84
CA ALA A 42 3.54 1.48 -4.52
C ALA A 42 4.05 0.38 -3.55
N SER A 43 4.06 0.67 -2.25
CA SER A 43 4.18 -0.34 -1.19
C SER A 43 3.58 0.16 0.12
N VAL A 44 3.46 -0.74 1.10
CA VAL A 44 3.01 -0.43 2.46
C VAL A 44 4.00 -1.00 3.47
N THR A 45 4.46 -0.16 4.40
CA THR A 45 5.11 -0.65 5.62
C THR A 45 4.05 -0.87 6.68
N PHE A 46 4.00 -2.06 7.26
CA PHE A 46 3.10 -2.40 8.36
C PHE A 46 3.87 -2.48 9.68
N VAL A 47 3.27 -1.98 10.75
CA VAL A 47 3.68 -2.31 12.13
C VAL A 47 2.48 -2.91 12.84
N VAL A 48 2.56 -4.20 13.15
CA VAL A 48 1.56 -4.88 13.98
C VAL A 48 1.89 -4.64 15.44
N GLY A 49 1.01 -3.95 16.15
CA GLY A 49 1.15 -3.65 17.57
C GLY A 49 1.00 -4.89 18.45
N ALA A 50 1.31 -4.73 19.74
CA ALA A 50 1.01 -5.74 20.75
C ALA A 50 -0.50 -5.78 21.05
N GLU A 51 -0.99 -6.95 21.43
CA GLU A 51 -2.36 -7.09 21.92
C GLU A 51 -2.55 -6.33 23.24
N ASN A 52 -3.57 -5.48 23.29
CA ASN A 52 -4.10 -4.96 24.53
C ASN A 52 -5.11 -5.96 25.11
N THR A 53 -4.65 -6.79 26.04
CA THR A 53 -5.45 -7.86 26.67
C THR A 53 -6.61 -7.35 27.53
N THR A 54 -6.66 -6.04 27.86
CA THR A 54 -7.80 -5.47 28.59
C THR A 54 -9.01 -5.29 27.67
N ASN A 55 -8.77 -4.94 26.41
CA ASN A 55 -9.81 -4.55 25.46
C ASN A 55 -9.89 -5.50 24.26
N GLY A 56 -8.99 -6.47 24.14
CA GLY A 56 -8.90 -7.37 23.00
C GLY A 56 -8.60 -6.64 21.70
N THR A 57 -7.70 -5.65 21.73
CA THR A 57 -7.40 -4.81 20.54
C THR A 57 -5.96 -4.95 20.08
N ILE A 58 -5.74 -5.02 18.77
CA ILE A 58 -4.43 -4.84 18.14
C ILE A 58 -4.55 -3.71 17.13
N ASN A 59 -3.70 -2.70 17.28
CA ASN A 59 -3.54 -1.64 16.29
C ASN A 59 -2.48 -2.07 15.26
N VAL A 60 -2.78 -1.85 13.99
CA VAL A 60 -1.86 -2.07 12.86
C VAL A 60 -1.68 -0.73 12.18
N THR A 61 -0.49 -0.17 12.32
CA THR A 61 -0.14 1.05 11.61
C THR A 61 0.32 0.69 10.20
N MET A 62 -0.05 1.52 9.24
CA MET A 62 0.29 1.38 7.82
C MET A 62 0.90 2.70 7.37
N GLN A 63 2.01 2.61 6.67
CA GLN A 63 2.59 3.75 5.98
C GLN A 63 2.63 3.44 4.49
N LEU A 64 1.86 4.20 3.70
CA LEU A 64 1.90 4.12 2.25
C LEU A 64 3.20 4.74 1.74
N LYS A 65 3.88 4.03 0.84
CA LYS A 65 5.16 4.43 0.26
C LYS A 65 5.04 4.60 -1.25
N ASP A 66 5.77 5.55 -1.81
CA ASP A 66 5.90 5.74 -3.26
C ASP A 66 6.81 4.66 -3.90
N GLY A 67 7.02 4.78 -5.22
CA GLY A 67 7.86 3.86 -5.98
C GLY A 67 9.35 3.90 -5.63
N THR A 68 9.80 4.91 -4.87
CA THR A 68 11.16 5.04 -4.35
C THR A 68 11.31 4.48 -2.93
N GLY A 69 10.19 4.14 -2.28
CA GLY A 69 10.13 3.69 -0.89
C GLY A 69 10.04 4.82 0.13
N ALA A 70 9.83 6.07 -0.31
CA ALA A 70 9.58 7.21 0.57
C ALA A 70 8.11 7.27 0.98
N ASP A 71 7.81 7.90 2.10
CA ASP A 71 6.43 8.16 2.54
C ASP A 71 5.73 9.04 1.51
N ILE A 72 4.50 8.69 1.12
CA ILE A 72 3.73 9.56 0.26
C ILE A 72 3.30 10.80 1.08
N ALA A 73 3.61 12.00 0.59
CA ALA A 73 3.19 13.26 1.21
C ALA A 73 1.86 13.79 0.63
N VAL A 74 0.96 12.86 0.30
CA VAL A 74 -0.38 13.12 -0.23
C VAL A 74 -1.34 12.04 0.28
N ARG A 75 -2.64 12.33 0.26
CA ARG A 75 -3.67 11.31 0.52
C ARG A 75 -3.63 10.23 -0.56
N GLY A 76 -3.32 9.00 -0.15
CA GLY A 76 -3.42 7.80 -0.95
C GLY A 76 -4.63 6.96 -0.54
N SER A 77 -5.01 6.03 -1.40
CA SER A 77 -6.09 5.09 -1.10
C SER A 77 -5.71 3.70 -1.55
N VAL A 78 -5.99 2.69 -0.72
CA VAL A 78 -5.77 1.28 -1.04
C VAL A 78 -7.02 0.47 -0.68
N PHE A 79 -7.35 -0.51 -1.50
CA PHE A 79 -8.30 -1.53 -1.08
C PHE A 79 -7.59 -2.48 -0.11
N ALA A 80 -8.23 -2.80 1.01
CA ALA A 80 -7.66 -3.69 2.00
C ALA A 80 -8.64 -4.77 2.46
N TYR A 81 -8.11 -5.91 2.86
CA TYR A 81 -8.89 -7.00 3.42
C TYR A 81 -8.09 -7.83 4.42
N LEU A 82 -8.80 -8.48 5.34
CA LEU A 82 -8.24 -9.46 6.25
C LEU A 82 -8.17 -10.82 5.57
N SER A 83 -7.05 -11.52 5.73
CA SER A 83 -6.77 -12.84 5.14
C SER A 83 -6.46 -13.88 6.21
N ASN A 84 -6.82 -15.14 5.98
CA ASN A 84 -6.33 -16.27 6.78
C ASN A 84 -4.91 -16.73 6.35
N ASP A 85 -4.46 -16.31 5.18
CA ASP A 85 -3.19 -16.70 4.57
C ASP A 85 -2.22 -15.52 4.48
N ALA A 86 -0.93 -15.78 4.73
CA ALA A 86 0.13 -14.77 4.78
C ALA A 86 0.45 -14.15 3.42
N ASN A 87 0.12 -14.81 2.30
CA ASN A 87 0.28 -14.26 0.95
C ASN A 87 -0.95 -13.46 0.51
N GLY A 88 -2.06 -13.53 1.26
CA GLY A 88 -3.30 -12.84 0.94
C GLY A 88 -4.21 -13.61 -0.03
N ASP A 89 -4.00 -14.91 -0.22
CA ASP A 89 -4.74 -15.71 -1.22
C ASP A 89 -6.24 -15.89 -0.91
N SER A 90 -6.69 -15.53 0.29
CA SER A 90 -8.07 -15.73 0.74
C SER A 90 -8.59 -14.56 1.59
N LEU A 91 -9.91 -14.37 1.57
CA LEU A 91 -10.57 -13.52 2.57
C LEU A 91 -10.72 -14.29 3.88
N ILE A 92 -10.62 -13.59 5.01
CA ILE A 92 -10.83 -14.17 6.33
C ILE A 92 -12.20 -14.85 6.44
N THR A 93 -12.21 -16.07 6.96
CA THR A 93 -13.42 -16.89 7.09
C THR A 93 -14.33 -16.34 8.19
N THR A 94 -13.77 -16.09 9.38
CA THR A 94 -14.47 -15.51 10.53
C THR A 94 -13.95 -14.09 10.75
N ALA A 95 -14.84 -13.10 10.73
CA ALA A 95 -14.45 -11.71 11.00
C ALA A 95 -14.10 -11.54 12.50
N PRO A 96 -13.23 -10.56 12.85
CA PRO A 96 -13.02 -10.18 14.24
C PRO A 96 -14.36 -9.87 14.94
N SER A 97 -14.54 -10.37 16.16
CA SER A 97 -15.82 -10.39 16.87
C SER A 97 -16.41 -9.01 17.13
N SER A 98 -15.54 -8.03 17.35
CA SER A 98 -15.88 -6.63 17.60
C SER A 98 -15.47 -5.72 16.44
N GLY A 99 -14.99 -6.33 15.35
CA GLY A 99 -14.73 -5.70 14.06
C GLY A 99 -13.35 -5.08 13.92
N TRP A 100 -13.26 -4.18 12.94
CA TRP A 100 -12.09 -3.37 12.68
C TRP A 100 -12.54 -1.92 12.42
N ALA A 101 -11.77 -0.97 12.91
CA ALA A 101 -12.10 0.44 12.80
C ALA A 101 -10.82 1.23 12.53
N ILE A 102 -10.99 2.46 12.06
CA ILE A 102 -9.86 3.38 11.99
C ILE A 102 -9.36 3.67 13.41
N GLY A 103 -8.04 3.69 13.58
CA GLY A 103 -7.36 4.16 14.77
C GLY A 103 -7.28 5.67 14.80
N THR A 104 -6.07 6.21 14.94
CA THR A 104 -5.84 7.65 14.97
C THR A 104 -5.97 8.25 13.56
N ASP A 105 -5.34 7.60 12.59
CA ASP A 105 -5.09 8.19 11.28
C ASP A 105 -5.84 7.47 10.16
N GLY A 106 -6.40 8.26 9.24
CA GLY A 106 -7.02 7.82 7.99
C GLY A 106 -8.54 7.67 8.01
N LEU A 107 -9.06 6.89 7.08
CA LEU A 107 -10.48 6.59 6.94
C LEU A 107 -10.68 5.15 6.45
N LEU A 108 -11.64 4.46 7.08
CA LEU A 108 -12.08 3.11 6.72
C LEU A 108 -13.51 3.17 6.17
N ILE A 109 -13.68 2.77 4.91
CA ILE A 109 -14.99 2.68 4.24
C ILE A 109 -15.29 1.19 4.01
N PRO A 110 -16.19 0.56 4.80
CA PRO A 110 -16.47 -0.87 4.70
C PRO A 110 -17.00 -1.27 3.30
N VAL A 111 -16.40 -2.31 2.72
CA VAL A 111 -16.88 -3.00 1.51
C VAL A 111 -17.53 -4.33 1.88
N VAL A 112 -16.89 -5.06 2.81
CA VAL A 112 -17.45 -6.24 3.48
C VAL A 112 -17.26 -6.03 4.97
N THR A 113 -18.36 -5.97 5.72
CA THR A 113 -18.35 -5.69 7.16
C THR A 113 -17.30 -6.52 7.88
N ASN A 114 -16.39 -5.84 8.59
CA ASN A 114 -15.32 -6.43 9.39
C ASN A 114 -14.33 -7.32 8.64
N LYS A 115 -14.27 -7.25 7.30
CA LYS A 115 -13.40 -8.11 6.49
C LYS A 115 -12.66 -7.37 5.38
N ALA A 116 -13.30 -6.41 4.72
CA ALA A 116 -12.69 -5.68 3.61
C ALA A 116 -13.20 -4.24 3.54
N ALA A 117 -12.34 -3.30 3.18
CA ALA A 117 -12.63 -1.88 3.15
C ALA A 117 -11.78 -1.17 2.10
N GLN A 118 -12.28 -0.04 1.64
CA GLN A 118 -11.42 0.98 1.07
C GLN A 118 -10.80 1.77 2.22
N LEU A 119 -9.47 1.81 2.27
CA LEU A 119 -8.74 2.66 3.20
C LEU A 119 -8.25 3.91 2.46
N VAL A 120 -8.27 5.04 3.16
CA VAL A 120 -7.76 6.33 2.67
C VAL A 120 -6.84 6.90 3.73
N SER A 121 -5.62 7.26 3.35
CA SER A 121 -4.63 7.86 4.24
C SER A 121 -4.87 9.34 4.45
N GLU A 122 -4.10 9.92 5.36
CA GLU A 122 -3.98 11.36 5.54
C GLU A 122 -2.91 11.97 4.62
N SER A 123 -2.54 13.23 4.87
CA SER A 123 -1.62 14.01 4.02
C SER A 123 -0.18 13.50 3.99
N ASP A 124 0.18 12.61 4.88
CA ASP A 124 1.49 11.99 5.09
C ASP A 124 1.46 10.48 4.83
N GLY A 125 0.35 9.98 4.28
CA GLY A 125 0.31 8.62 3.74
C GLY A 125 0.12 7.53 4.78
N ASP A 126 -0.09 7.87 6.05
CA ASP A 126 -0.32 6.91 7.12
C ASP A 126 -1.82 6.58 7.30
N ILE A 127 -2.05 5.37 7.83
CA ILE A 127 -3.35 4.81 8.16
C ILE A 127 -3.17 3.92 9.39
N ASP A 128 -4.05 4.06 10.38
CA ASP A 128 -4.11 3.15 11.52
C ASP A 128 -5.38 2.32 11.47
N VAL A 129 -5.26 0.99 11.55
CA VAL A 129 -6.43 0.10 11.67
C VAL A 129 -6.36 -0.63 13.00
N THR A 130 -7.40 -0.47 13.81
CA THR A 130 -7.55 -1.19 15.08
C THR A 130 -8.51 -2.36 14.89
N LEU A 131 -8.03 -3.58 15.09
CA LEU A 131 -8.85 -4.78 15.13
C LEU A 131 -9.23 -5.09 16.58
N THR A 132 -10.46 -5.52 16.79
CA THR A 132 -10.96 -5.94 18.11
C THR A 132 -11.55 -7.34 18.04
N GLU A 133 -11.04 -8.23 18.89
CA GLU A 133 -11.40 -9.65 18.94
C GLU A 133 -11.42 -10.13 20.40
N ALA A 134 -12.35 -11.02 20.75
CA ALA A 134 -12.56 -11.53 22.10
C ALA A 134 -12.02 -12.96 22.32
N GLY A 135 -11.63 -13.67 21.27
CA GLY A 135 -11.03 -14.99 21.36
C GLY A 135 -9.80 -15.16 20.47
N ALA A 136 -9.37 -16.41 20.32
CA ALA A 136 -8.20 -16.71 19.50
C ALA A 136 -8.49 -16.48 18.01
N LEU A 137 -7.70 -15.61 17.39
CA LEU A 137 -7.75 -15.33 15.96
C LEU A 137 -6.35 -15.02 15.45
N THR A 138 -5.96 -15.63 14.33
CA THR A 138 -4.79 -15.21 13.54
C THR A 138 -5.24 -14.80 12.16
N CYS A 139 -4.86 -13.59 11.75
CA CYS A 139 -5.12 -13.07 10.41
C CYS A 139 -3.98 -12.15 9.93
N TYR A 140 -4.10 -11.71 8.68
CA TYR A 140 -3.17 -10.80 8.02
C TYR A 140 -3.95 -9.66 7.38
N LEU A 141 -3.48 -8.44 7.53
CA LEU A 141 -4.01 -7.30 6.80
C LEU A 141 -3.30 -7.22 5.44
N ILE A 142 -4.09 -7.28 4.38
CA ILE A 142 -3.60 -7.21 3.00
C ILE A 142 -4.01 -5.88 2.41
N ALA A 143 -3.05 -5.15 1.85
CA ALA A 143 -3.31 -3.98 1.01
C ALA A 143 -3.12 -4.36 -0.47
N VAL A 144 -4.14 -4.10 -1.29
CA VAL A 144 -4.07 -4.19 -2.75
C VAL A 144 -3.63 -2.85 -3.30
N LEU A 145 -2.43 -2.83 -3.87
CA LEU A 145 -1.84 -1.64 -4.43
C LEU A 145 -2.41 -1.35 -5.84
N PRO A 146 -2.39 -0.09 -6.31
CA PRO A 146 -2.90 0.29 -7.63
C PRO A 146 -2.33 -0.53 -8.81
N HIS A 147 -1.10 -1.04 -8.68
CA HIS A 147 -0.48 -1.92 -9.68
C HIS A 147 -0.78 -3.41 -9.48
N GLY A 148 -1.75 -3.75 -8.63
CA GLY A 148 -2.26 -5.11 -8.42
C GLY A 148 -1.38 -6.03 -7.58
N LYS A 149 -0.26 -5.55 -6.99
CA LYS A 149 0.48 -6.39 -6.03
C LYS A 149 -0.21 -6.33 -4.68
N LEU A 150 -0.06 -7.42 -3.94
CA LEU A 150 -0.49 -7.53 -2.55
C LEU A 150 0.69 -7.20 -1.64
N ASN A 151 0.46 -6.34 -0.67
CA ASN A 151 1.38 -6.11 0.45
C ASN A 151 0.71 -6.67 1.70
N ALA A 152 1.31 -7.69 2.30
CA ALA A 152 0.80 -8.32 3.52
C ALA A 152 1.48 -7.76 4.78
N SER A 153 0.73 -7.63 5.87
CA SER A 153 1.27 -7.40 7.20
C SER A 153 1.97 -8.65 7.76
N GLY A 154 2.62 -8.50 8.91
CA GLY A 154 2.89 -9.64 9.79
C GLY A 154 1.59 -10.27 10.32
N ALA A 155 1.72 -11.42 11.01
CA ALA A 155 0.57 -12.08 11.63
C ALA A 155 -0.02 -11.21 12.75
N ILE A 156 -1.33 -10.98 12.70
CA ILE A 156 -2.11 -10.34 13.76
C ILE A 156 -2.74 -11.48 14.56
N THR A 157 -2.24 -11.73 15.76
CA THR A 157 -2.65 -12.88 16.59
C THR A 157 -3.21 -12.41 17.92
N PHE A 158 -4.49 -12.71 18.15
CA PHE A 158 -5.18 -12.53 19.43
C PHE A 158 -5.05 -13.79 20.27
N ALA A 159 -4.76 -13.60 21.55
CA ALA A 159 -4.80 -14.64 22.56
C ALA A 159 -6.27 -15.00 22.92
N PRO A 160 -6.51 -16.21 23.44
CA PRO A 160 -7.82 -16.61 23.94
C PRO A 160 -8.23 -15.93 25.26
#